data_AF-A0A0P9DG58-F1
#
_entry.id   AF-A0A0P9DG58-F1
#
_cell.length_a   1.000
_cell.length_b   1.000
_cell.length_c   1.000
_cell.angle_alpha   90.00
_cell.angle_beta   90.00
_cell.angle_gamma   90.00
#
_symmetry.space_group_name_H-M   'P 1'
#
loop_
_entity.id
_entity.type
_entity.pdbx_description
1 polymer ?
#
loop_
_entity_poly.entity_id
_entity_poly.type
_entity_poly.pdbx_seq_one_letter_code
_entity_poly.pdbx_strand_id
1 'polypeptide(L)'
;MAYLPKETTRDQILAALALFDRDLRPTPKWNGWEQRKAQKFAIEHEHKAYPPKQIISLATGAAVNSFSGGDESNRWLKARGFTIVELTHGNA
;
A
#
# COMPACT_ATOMS: atom_id res chain seq x y z
N MET A 1 -6.24 -19.82 2.27
CA MET A 1 -4.96 -19.14 2.60
C MET A 1 -4.59 -18.29 1.40
N ALA A 2 -4.58 -16.97 1.52
CA ALA A 2 -3.98 -16.16 0.45
C ALA A 2 -2.49 -16.10 0.69
N TYR A 3 -1.74 -16.30 -0.38
CA TYR A 3 -0.30 -16.24 -0.36
C TYR A 3 0.10 -15.08 -1.26
N LEU A 4 0.69 -14.03 -0.68
CA LEU A 4 1.25 -12.98 -1.51
C LEU A 4 2.44 -13.55 -2.30
N PRO A 5 2.46 -13.38 -3.64
CA PRO A 5 3.50 -13.99 -4.48
C PRO A 5 4.89 -13.53 -4.05
N LYS A 6 5.84 -14.47 -3.97
CA LYS A 6 7.23 -14.18 -3.61
C LYS A 6 8.02 -13.58 -4.77
N GLU A 7 7.68 -13.95 -6.00
CA GLU A 7 8.35 -13.51 -7.22
C GLU A 7 8.12 -12.04 -7.57
N THR A 8 7.10 -11.37 -6.99
CA THR A 8 6.84 -9.96 -7.29
C THR A 8 8.07 -9.13 -6.94
N THR A 9 8.56 -8.37 -7.91
CA THR A 9 9.78 -7.60 -7.77
C THR A 9 9.50 -6.21 -7.20
N ARG A 10 10.57 -5.51 -6.77
CA ARG A 10 10.49 -4.10 -6.38
C ARG A 10 9.97 -3.23 -7.53
N ASP A 11 10.41 -3.51 -8.76
CA ASP A 11 10.01 -2.79 -9.97
C ASP A 11 8.49 -2.87 -10.21
N GLN A 12 7.90 -4.06 -10.06
CA GLN A 12 6.45 -4.22 -10.16
C GLN A 12 5.68 -3.40 -9.12
N ILE A 13 6.25 -3.24 -7.91
CA ILE A 13 5.64 -2.38 -6.89
C ILE A 13 5.79 -0.91 -7.27
N LEU A 14 6.93 -0.47 -7.79
CA LEU A 14 7.12 0.90 -8.29
C LEU A 14 6.13 1.23 -9.42
N ALA A 15 5.94 0.29 -10.36
CA ALA A 15 4.91 0.41 -11.40
C ALA A 15 3.51 0.54 -10.77
N ALA A 16 3.20 -0.22 -9.72
CA ALA A 16 1.94 -0.09 -8.99
C ALA A 16 1.78 1.27 -8.28
N LEU A 17 2.86 1.87 -7.75
CA LEU A 17 2.82 3.23 -7.20
C LEU A 17 2.47 4.25 -8.28
N ALA A 18 3.10 4.15 -9.46
CA ALA A 18 2.82 5.03 -10.58
C ALA A 18 1.39 4.88 -11.11
N LEU A 19 0.89 3.64 -11.21
CA LEU A 19 -0.50 3.35 -11.55
C LEU A 19 -1.47 3.94 -10.52
N PHE A 20 -1.16 3.83 -9.23
CA PHE A 20 -1.96 4.46 -8.19
C PHE A 20 -2.01 5.98 -8.36
N ASP A 21 -0.87 6.63 -8.60
CA ASP A 21 -0.80 8.08 -8.79
C ASP A 21 -1.60 8.54 -10.02
N ARG A 22 -1.57 7.77 -11.10
CA ARG A 22 -2.26 8.10 -12.35
C ARG A 22 -3.77 7.89 -12.27
N ASP A 23 -4.21 6.71 -11.83
CA ASP A 23 -5.61 6.27 -11.96
C ASP A 23 -6.43 6.45 -10.68
N LEU A 24 -5.80 6.33 -9.50
CA LEU A 24 -6.52 6.20 -8.23
C LEU A 24 -6.40 7.45 -7.36
N ARG A 25 -5.18 7.99 -7.17
CA ARG A 25 -4.92 9.18 -6.36
C ARG A 25 -5.82 10.38 -6.70
N PRO A 26 -6.11 10.73 -7.98
CA PRO A 26 -6.95 11.87 -8.28
C PRO A 26 -8.45 11.64 -7.99
N THR A 27 -8.86 10.40 -7.70
CA THR A 27 -10.28 10.11 -7.48
C THR A 27 -10.75 10.54 -6.09
N PRO A 28 -12.03 10.95 -5.93
CA PRO A 28 -12.59 11.32 -4.63
C PRO A 28 -12.49 10.19 -3.59
N LYS A 29 -12.50 8.93 -4.03
CA LYS A 29 -12.34 7.76 -3.17
C LYS A 29 -10.99 7.72 -2.47
N TRP A 30 -9.94 8.27 -3.05
CA TRP A 30 -8.61 8.29 -2.47
C TRP A 30 -8.23 9.66 -1.90
N ASN A 31 -9.07 10.68 -2.05
CA ASN A 31 -8.86 11.93 -1.35
C ASN A 31 -8.94 11.72 0.18
N GLY A 32 -7.95 12.25 0.90
CA GLY A 32 -7.84 12.15 2.37
C GLY A 32 -7.78 10.72 2.92
N TRP A 33 -7.40 9.73 2.11
CA TRP A 33 -7.41 8.32 2.52
C TRP A 33 -6.54 8.04 3.76
N GLU A 34 -5.44 8.78 3.91
CA GLU A 34 -4.50 8.69 5.02
C GLU A 34 -5.12 9.08 6.38
N GLN A 35 -6.18 9.90 6.38
CA GLN A 35 -6.88 10.37 7.58
C GLN A 35 -7.99 9.41 8.02
N ARG A 36 -8.22 8.31 7.29
CA ARG A 36 -9.27 7.35 7.62
C ARG A 36 -8.82 6.47 8.77
N LYS A 37 -9.63 6.38 9.84
CA LYS A 37 -9.35 5.55 11.03
C LYS A 37 -9.00 4.08 10.73
N ALA A 38 -9.50 3.53 9.61
CA ALA A 38 -9.20 2.17 9.18
C ALA A 38 -7.77 2.01 8.61
N GLN A 39 -7.10 3.10 8.24
CA GLN A 39 -5.77 3.12 7.64
C GLN A 39 -4.72 3.43 8.71
N LYS A 40 -3.99 2.40 9.13
CA LYS A 40 -2.96 2.53 10.17
C LYS A 40 -1.54 2.67 9.61
N PHE A 41 -1.32 2.24 8.38
CA PHE A 41 0.01 2.18 7.78
C PHE A 41 -0.01 2.75 6.37
N ALA A 42 1.11 3.34 5.97
CA ALA A 42 1.38 3.79 4.62
C ALA A 42 2.77 3.33 4.16
N ILE A 43 2.93 3.12 2.85
CA ILE A 43 4.24 3.08 2.22
C ILE A 43 4.70 4.52 2.06
N GLU A 44 5.90 4.83 2.53
CA GLU A 44 6.56 6.11 2.24
C GLU A 44 7.51 5.91 1.07
N HIS A 45 7.28 6.65 -0.01
CA HIS A 45 8.15 6.65 -1.19
C HIS A 45 8.15 8.04 -1.82
N GLU A 46 9.33 8.61 -2.08
CA GLU A 46 9.49 9.93 -2.71
C GLU A 46 8.61 11.02 -2.05
N HIS A 47 8.63 11.09 -0.71
CA HIS A 47 7.83 12.03 0.10
C HIS A 47 6.31 11.91 -0.08
N LYS A 48 5.83 10.81 -0.65
CA LYS A 48 4.41 10.49 -0.79
C LYS A 48 4.05 9.26 0.03
N ALA A 49 2.86 9.31 0.63
CA ALA A 49 2.24 8.17 1.26
C ALA A 49 1.43 7.35 0.24
N TYR A 50 1.47 6.02 0.37
CA TYR A 50 0.67 5.10 -0.44
C TYR A 50 -0.01 4.01 0.40
N PRO A 51 -1.25 3.61 0.05
CA PRO A 51 -2.02 2.62 0.79
C PRO A 51 -1.47 1.19 0.57
N PRO A 52 -0.90 0.51 1.58
CA PRO A 52 -0.14 -0.73 1.40
C PRO A 52 -0.93 -1.82 0.67
N LYS A 53 -2.17 -2.09 1.11
CA LYS A 53 -3.00 -3.14 0.51
C LYS A 53 -3.37 -2.83 -0.94
N GLN A 54 -3.63 -1.56 -1.26
CA GLN A 54 -3.99 -1.21 -2.63
C GLN A 54 -2.80 -1.37 -3.57
N ILE A 55 -1.60 -0.98 -3.12
CA ILE A 55 -0.38 -1.14 -3.92
C ILE A 55 -0.07 -2.62 -4.15
N ILE A 56 -0.19 -3.45 -3.12
CA ILE A 56 -0.02 -4.91 -3.27
C ILE A 56 -1.03 -5.47 -4.27
N SER A 57 -2.30 -5.05 -4.20
CA SER A 57 -3.34 -5.50 -5.13
C SER A 57 -3.02 -5.11 -6.57
N LEU A 58 -2.55 -3.89 -6.80
CA LEU A 58 -2.11 -3.43 -8.12
C LEU A 58 -0.87 -4.18 -8.62
N ALA A 59 0.11 -4.43 -7.76
CA ALA A 59 1.36 -5.09 -8.13
C ALA A 59 1.21 -6.59 -8.41
N THR A 60 0.23 -7.23 -7.78
CA THR A 60 0.06 -8.71 -7.81
C THR A 60 -1.18 -9.16 -8.56
N GLY A 61 -2.13 -8.26 -8.83
CA GLY A 61 -3.47 -8.61 -9.32
C GLY A 61 -4.36 -9.28 -8.26
N ALA A 62 -3.85 -9.54 -7.05
CA ALA A 62 -4.62 -10.17 -5.99
C ALA A 62 -5.68 -9.20 -5.44
N ALA A 63 -6.86 -9.71 -5.12
CA ALA A 63 -7.90 -8.90 -4.48
C ALA A 63 -7.44 -8.44 -3.09
N VAL A 64 -7.73 -7.17 -2.74
CA VAL A 64 -7.38 -6.58 -1.43
C VAL A 64 -7.92 -7.34 -0.22
N ASN A 65 -8.97 -8.15 -0.40
CA ASN A 65 -9.58 -8.99 0.64
C ASN A 65 -9.00 -10.41 0.67
N SER A 66 -8.11 -10.75 -0.26
CA SER A 66 -7.46 -12.06 -0.29
C SER A 66 -6.44 -12.14 0.86
N PHE A 67 -5.62 -11.11 1.05
CA PHE A 67 -4.57 -11.07 2.07
C PHE A 67 -4.89 -10.13 3.25
N SER A 68 -4.19 -10.32 4.36
CA SER A 68 -4.39 -9.55 5.57
C SER A 68 -3.66 -8.20 5.50
N GLY A 69 -4.30 -7.17 6.07
CA GLY A 69 -3.63 -5.89 6.30
C GLY A 69 -2.68 -5.96 7.51
N GLY A 70 -1.98 -4.87 7.79
CA GLY A 70 -1.08 -4.80 8.94
C GLY A 70 0.20 -5.60 8.71
N ASP A 71 0.55 -6.48 9.65
CA ASP A 71 1.86 -7.16 9.69
C ASP A 71 2.18 -7.95 8.41
N GLU A 72 1.24 -8.72 7.86
CA GLU A 72 1.47 -9.51 6.64
C GLU A 72 1.87 -8.63 5.44
N SER A 73 1.03 -7.62 5.13
CA SER A 73 1.28 -6.66 4.05
C SER A 73 2.58 -5.89 4.29
N ASN A 74 2.80 -5.44 5.53
CA ASN A 74 3.96 -4.63 5.89
C ASN A 74 5.26 -5.42 5.76
N ARG A 75 5.31 -6.67 6.24
CA ARG A 75 6.48 -7.55 6.09
C ARG A 75 6.79 -7.82 4.63
N TRP A 76 5.76 -8.10 3.83
CA TRP A 76 5.93 -8.41 2.41
C TRP A 76 6.50 -7.22 1.63
N LEU A 77 6.07 -5.99 1.94
CA LEU A 77 6.61 -4.76 1.35
C LEU A 77 8.02 -4.44 1.84
N LYS A 78 8.27 -4.56 3.15
CA LYS A 78 9.60 -4.36 3.75
C LYS A 78 10.65 -5.31 3.17
N ALA A 79 10.29 -6.57 2.93
CA ALA A 79 11.16 -7.56 2.28
C ALA A 79 11.60 -7.16 0.86
N ARG A 80 10.91 -6.19 0.23
CA ARG A 80 11.23 -5.64 -1.09
C ARG A 80 11.86 -4.24 -1.02
N GLY A 81 12.24 -3.83 0.20
CA GLY A 81 12.94 -2.59 0.49
C GLY A 81 12.04 -1.34 0.51
N PHE A 82 10.74 -1.50 0.75
CA PHE A 82 9.84 -0.37 0.95
C PHE A 82 9.76 0.02 2.44
N THR A 83 9.76 1.33 2.69
CA THR A 83 9.57 1.89 4.02
C THR A 83 8.08 1.94 4.34
N ILE A 84 7.70 1.40 5.49
CA ILE A 84 6.33 1.47 6.00
C ILE A 84 6.32 2.37 7.22
N VAL A 85 5.50 3.41 7.16
CA VAL A 85 5.26 4.35 8.26
C VAL A 85 3.88 4.12 8.87
N GLU A 86 3.77 4.38 10.17
CA GLU A 86 2.48 4.39 10.84
C GLU A 86 1.79 5.74 10.61
N LEU A 87 0.54 5.70 10.17
CA LEU A 87 -0.30 6.88 10.07
C LEU A 87 -0.83 7.16 11.47
N THR A 88 -0.14 8.05 12.18
CA THR A 88 -0.64 8.62 13.43
C THR A 88 -1.86 9.48 13.09
N HIS A 89 -3.04 9.00 13.48
CA HIS A 89 -4.24 9.84 13.54
C HIS A 89 -4.04 10.72 14.77
N GLY A 90 -3.41 11.88 14.58
CA GLY A 90 -3.16 12.82 15.65
C GLY A 90 -4.45 13.07 16.44
N ASN A 91 -4.50 12.58 17.66
CA ASN A 91 -5.38 13.13 18.69
C ASN A 91 -4.62 14.33 19.24
N ALA A 92 -4.65 15.44 18.50
CA ALA A 92 -4.15 16.74 18.94
C ALA A 92 -5.35 17.67 19.13
#